data_AF-A0A4D7H4F0-F1
#
_entry.id   AF-A0A4D7H4F0-F1
#
_cell.length_a   1.000
_cell.length_b   1.000
_cell.length_c   1.000
_cell.angle_alpha   90.00
_cell.angle_beta   90.00
_cell.angle_gamma   90.00
#
_symmetry.space_group_name_H-M   'P 1'
#
loop_
_entity.id
_entity.type
_entity.pdbx_description
1 polymer ?
#
loop_
_entity_poly.entity_id
_entity_poly.type
_entity_poly.pdbx_seq_one_letter_code
_entity_poly.pdbx_strand_id
1 'polypeptide(L)'
;MFGDDVDVMVTSPSTRRAERSSRSPSTKERIEDAVQAAGTDSPIRAAVGKLSADQARLLVDVLEGFETRRELLEWQQDLAVHALGQLDDEWFTRSACHSPTVSALLDRPWGTSDGYSAEVALEFRRAYVAEFVLPAFHEALKVFRWAAVARVEHLDDENEDAKPVESPDRQQFPAMRPELGELNDRQEWALGELLDGFDDAEALLVWGHQVTAASYAEIDSSTVTRAYFERPIREHLCGPRDDARARFMRESWAAKYLLPSFNRAAAALAQRATEVASTGDPGHEGGSGSIS
;
A
#
# COMPACT_ATOMS: atom_id res chain seq x y z
N MET A 1 -3.42 65.39 -19.77
CA MET A 1 -4.39 65.64 -18.70
C MET A 1 -5.21 64.36 -18.60
N PHE A 2 -5.08 63.64 -17.46
CA PHE A 2 -5.72 62.37 -17.08
C PHE A 2 -5.35 61.14 -17.94
N GLY A 3 -4.66 60.08 -17.49
CA GLY A 3 -4.31 59.64 -16.15
C GLY A 3 -5.42 58.79 -15.53
N ASP A 4 -5.58 57.54 -15.97
CA ASP A 4 -6.39 56.51 -15.29
C ASP A 4 -5.53 55.26 -15.06
N ASP A 5 -5.04 55.17 -13.83
CA ASP A 5 -4.51 53.95 -13.20
C ASP A 5 -5.71 53.05 -12.88
N VAL A 6 -5.75 51.87 -13.48
CA VAL A 6 -6.63 50.79 -13.02
C VAL A 6 -5.86 50.01 -11.96
N ASP A 7 -6.20 50.31 -10.71
CA ASP A 7 -5.72 49.64 -9.51
C ASP A 7 -6.19 48.16 -9.51
N VAL A 8 -5.30 47.27 -9.95
CA VAL A 8 -5.51 45.82 -9.86
C VAL A 8 -5.26 45.43 -8.40
N MET A 9 -6.34 45.29 -7.63
CA MET A 9 -6.30 44.66 -6.31
C MET A 9 -5.75 43.24 -6.45
N VAL A 10 -4.46 43.08 -6.18
CA VAL A 10 -3.80 41.81 -5.91
C VAL A 10 -4.38 41.25 -4.61
N THR A 11 -5.36 40.36 -4.73
CA THR A 11 -5.79 39.55 -3.59
C THR A 11 -4.67 38.57 -3.27
N SER A 12 -3.95 38.86 -2.19
CA SER A 12 -2.84 38.03 -1.71
C SER A 12 -3.32 36.60 -1.41
N PRO A 13 -2.52 35.56 -1.70
CA PRO A 13 -2.85 34.15 -1.48
C PRO A 13 -2.95 33.74 0.00
N SER A 14 -2.82 34.69 0.93
CA SER A 14 -2.73 34.43 2.38
C SER A 14 -4.08 34.30 3.08
N THR A 15 -5.22 34.62 2.44
CA THR A 15 -6.53 34.67 3.10
C THR A 15 -7.41 33.43 2.90
N ARG A 16 -7.10 32.51 1.97
CA ARG A 16 -7.85 31.25 1.83
C ARG A 16 -7.46 30.15 2.84
N ARG A 17 -6.36 30.32 3.58
CA ARG A 17 -5.89 29.33 4.56
C ARG A 17 -6.57 29.46 5.93
N ALA A 18 -7.23 30.60 6.20
CA ALA A 18 -7.81 30.90 7.51
C ALA A 18 -9.30 30.54 7.67
N GLU A 19 -10.03 30.31 6.57
CA GLU A 19 -11.48 30.01 6.63
C GLU A 19 -11.83 28.50 6.65
N ARG A 20 -10.81 27.63 6.73
CA ARG A 20 -11.00 26.18 6.94
C ARG A 20 -11.12 25.80 8.42
N SER A 21 -11.44 26.77 9.30
CA SER A 21 -11.50 26.62 10.76
C SER A 21 -12.95 26.50 11.29
N SER A 22 -13.74 25.64 10.65
CA SER A 22 -14.90 24.99 11.25
C SER A 22 -14.91 23.52 10.80
N ARG A 23 -13.83 22.81 11.14
CA ARG A 23 -13.59 21.45 10.64
C ARG A 23 -14.41 20.46 11.44
N SER A 24 -15.44 19.92 10.79
CA SER A 24 -15.84 18.54 11.01
C SER A 24 -14.57 17.66 11.04
N PRO A 25 -14.46 16.69 11.96
CA PRO A 25 -13.31 15.80 11.98
C PRO A 25 -13.10 15.18 10.60
N SER A 26 -11.85 15.11 10.18
CA SER A 26 -11.46 14.48 8.91
C SER A 26 -11.99 13.05 8.85
N THR A 27 -12.18 12.51 7.65
CA THR A 27 -12.63 11.12 7.46
C THR A 27 -11.73 10.16 8.22
N LYS A 28 -10.41 10.40 8.19
CA LYS A 28 -9.40 9.75 9.01
C LYS A 28 -9.72 9.78 10.50
N GLU A 29 -9.82 10.97 11.11
CA GLU A 29 -10.12 11.12 12.54
C GLU A 29 -11.43 10.42 12.92
N ARG A 30 -12.47 10.51 12.08
CA ARG A 30 -13.75 9.83 12.33
C ARG A 30 -13.65 8.31 12.31
N ILE A 31 -12.84 7.74 11.42
CA ILE A 31 -12.66 6.29 11.31
C ILE A 31 -11.76 5.80 12.45
N GLU A 32 -10.67 6.51 12.74
CA GLU A 32 -9.77 6.22 13.87
C GLU A 32 -10.55 6.28 15.19
N ASP A 33 -11.37 7.32 15.41
CA ASP A 33 -12.25 7.44 16.58
C ASP A 33 -13.28 6.31 16.63
N ALA A 34 -13.87 5.92 15.49
CA ALA A 34 -14.85 4.84 15.44
C ALA A 34 -14.22 3.46 15.72
N VAL A 35 -13.01 3.20 15.22
CA VAL A 35 -12.25 1.97 15.49
C VAL A 35 -11.84 1.93 16.97
N GLN A 36 -11.37 3.04 17.53
CA GLN A 36 -11.00 3.15 18.94
C GLN A 36 -12.22 3.02 19.87
N ALA A 37 -13.35 3.64 19.51
CA ALA A 37 -14.60 3.57 20.27
C ALA A 37 -15.27 2.20 20.16
N ALA A 38 -15.07 1.47 19.06
CA ALA A 38 -15.46 0.08 18.92
C ALA A 38 -14.58 -0.89 19.73
N GLY A 39 -13.64 -0.35 20.52
CA GLY A 39 -12.77 -1.05 21.46
C GLY A 39 -13.44 -2.28 22.06
N THR A 40 -12.92 -3.44 21.66
CA THR A 40 -13.36 -4.73 22.17
C THR A 40 -12.65 -4.94 23.51
N ASP A 41 -13.42 -5.03 24.60
CA ASP A 41 -12.97 -5.34 25.97
C ASP A 41 -12.29 -6.72 26.12
N SER A 42 -12.02 -7.42 25.02
CA SER A 42 -11.35 -8.72 24.99
C SER A 42 -9.93 -8.52 24.47
N PRO A 43 -8.91 -9.17 25.04
CA PRO A 43 -7.55 -9.07 24.53
C PRO A 43 -7.49 -9.68 23.13
N ILE A 44 -7.75 -8.85 22.10
CA ILE A 44 -7.39 -9.16 20.73
C ILE A 44 -5.89 -9.44 20.77
N ARG A 45 -5.49 -10.62 20.26
CA ARG A 45 -4.07 -10.98 20.13
C ARG A 45 -3.35 -9.83 19.42
N ALA A 46 -2.21 -9.38 19.95
CA ALA A 46 -1.53 -8.18 19.46
C ALA A 46 -1.29 -8.17 17.93
N ALA A 47 -1.01 -9.33 17.34
CA ALA A 47 -0.83 -9.49 15.90
C ALA A 47 -2.11 -9.22 15.09
N VAL A 48 -3.27 -9.69 15.56
CA VAL A 48 -4.58 -9.36 14.97
C VAL A 48 -4.88 -7.88 15.14
N GLY A 49 -4.59 -7.32 16.31
CA GLY A 49 -4.76 -5.89 16.57
C GLY A 49 -3.94 -5.02 15.61
N LYS A 50 -2.67 -5.39 15.37
CA LYS A 50 -1.78 -4.70 14.43
C LYS A 50 -2.30 -4.80 13.01
N LEU A 51 -2.64 -6.01 12.55
CA LEU A 51 -3.19 -6.20 11.20
C LEU A 51 -4.47 -5.40 10.98
N SER A 52 -5.39 -5.40 11.94
CA SER A 52 -6.63 -4.61 11.87
C SER A 52 -6.37 -3.11 11.87
N ALA A 53 -5.38 -2.62 12.64
CA ALA A 53 -5.00 -1.21 12.64
C ALA A 53 -4.42 -0.78 11.27
N ASP A 54 -3.56 -1.60 10.66
CA ASP A 54 -3.00 -1.33 9.34
C ASP A 54 -4.09 -1.36 8.25
N GLN A 55 -4.98 -2.34 8.31
CA GLN A 55 -6.15 -2.43 7.43
C GLN A 55 -7.04 -1.19 7.53
N ALA A 56 -7.25 -0.65 8.74
CA ALA A 56 -8.03 0.57 8.94
C ALA A 56 -7.39 1.79 8.26
N ARG A 57 -6.06 1.91 8.26
CA ARG A 57 -5.36 2.99 7.53
C ARG A 57 -5.61 2.89 6.03
N LEU A 58 -5.49 1.68 5.45
CA LEU A 58 -5.77 1.46 4.02
C LEU A 58 -7.22 1.79 3.63
N LEU A 59 -8.18 1.62 4.54
CA LEU A 59 -9.58 2.04 4.33
C LEU A 59 -9.71 3.57 4.29
N VAL A 60 -8.97 4.28 5.13
CA VAL A 60 -8.97 5.74 5.12
C VAL A 60 -8.45 6.24 3.78
N ASP A 61 -7.31 5.73 3.32
CA ASP A 61 -6.66 6.18 2.09
C ASP A 61 -7.59 6.06 0.88
N VAL A 62 -8.22 4.90 0.68
CA VAL A 62 -9.16 4.70 -0.44
C VAL A 62 -10.44 5.53 -0.29
N LEU A 63 -10.88 5.88 0.91
CA LEU A 63 -12.06 6.75 1.09
C LEU A 63 -11.72 8.22 0.81
N GLU A 64 -10.51 8.66 1.12
CA GLU A 64 -9.99 9.98 0.78
C GLU A 64 -9.73 10.11 -0.74
N GLY A 65 -9.34 9.01 -1.39
CA GLY A 65 -8.99 8.97 -2.81
C GLY A 65 -7.52 9.30 -3.04
N PHE A 66 -7.05 9.09 -4.26
CA PHE A 66 -5.62 9.20 -4.60
C PHE A 66 -5.36 10.37 -5.54
N GLU A 67 -4.23 11.07 -5.38
CA GLU A 67 -3.83 12.17 -6.26
C GLU A 67 -3.32 11.66 -7.61
N THR A 68 -2.74 10.46 -7.64
CA THR A 68 -2.13 9.89 -8.85
C THR A 68 -2.41 8.40 -9.00
N ARG A 69 -2.24 7.91 -10.23
CA ARG A 69 -2.33 6.47 -10.51
C ARG A 69 -1.15 5.71 -9.92
N ARG A 70 0.03 6.34 -9.77
CA ARG A 70 1.16 5.79 -9.01
C ARG A 70 0.76 5.50 -7.57
N GLU A 71 0.19 6.48 -6.88
CA GLU A 71 -0.27 6.34 -5.49
C GLU A 71 -1.33 5.24 -5.34
N LEU A 72 -2.27 5.13 -6.29
CA LEU A 72 -3.21 4.00 -6.33
C LEU A 72 -2.49 2.64 -6.45
N LEU A 73 -1.46 2.52 -7.30
CA LEU A 73 -0.72 1.26 -7.48
C LEU A 73 0.12 0.90 -6.25
N GLU A 74 0.71 1.89 -5.59
CA GLU A 74 1.44 1.74 -4.33
C GLU A 74 0.49 1.27 -3.22
N TRP A 75 -0.67 1.91 -3.08
CA TRP A 75 -1.72 1.47 -2.17
C TRP A 75 -2.19 0.04 -2.46
N GLN A 76 -2.33 -0.34 -3.74
CA GLN A 76 -2.67 -1.71 -4.11
C GLN A 76 -1.60 -2.73 -3.72
N GLN A 77 -0.32 -2.37 -3.76
CA GLN A 77 0.78 -3.22 -3.32
C GLN A 77 0.73 -3.43 -1.81
N ASP A 78 0.57 -2.35 -1.03
CA ASP A 78 0.39 -2.44 0.42
C ASP A 78 -0.85 -3.26 0.78
N LEU A 79 -1.96 -3.05 0.05
CA LEU A 79 -3.19 -3.81 0.25
C LEU A 79 -2.97 -5.30 0.02
N ALA A 80 -2.19 -5.70 -0.99
CA ALA A 80 -1.91 -7.11 -1.27
C ALA A 80 -1.26 -7.82 -0.06
N VAL A 81 -0.34 -7.14 0.63
CA VAL A 81 0.31 -7.67 1.84
C VAL A 81 -0.65 -7.69 3.03
N HIS A 82 -1.39 -6.62 3.28
CA HIS A 82 -2.29 -6.51 4.44
C HIS A 82 -3.62 -7.27 4.26
N ALA A 83 -3.97 -7.62 3.03
CA ALA A 83 -5.01 -8.59 2.70
C ALA A 83 -4.47 -10.02 2.64
N LEU A 84 -3.19 -10.27 2.97
CA LEU A 84 -2.56 -11.59 2.96
C LEU A 84 -2.80 -12.36 1.64
N GLY A 85 -2.76 -11.63 0.53
CA GLY A 85 -2.96 -12.19 -0.80
C GLY A 85 -4.40 -12.63 -1.14
N GLN A 86 -5.41 -12.17 -0.39
CA GLN A 86 -6.81 -12.59 -0.56
C GLN A 86 -7.59 -11.76 -1.60
N LEU A 87 -6.90 -11.11 -2.54
CA LEU A 87 -7.51 -10.40 -3.66
C LEU A 87 -7.46 -11.24 -4.94
N ASP A 88 -8.41 -11.03 -5.84
CA ASP A 88 -8.39 -11.66 -7.16
C ASP A 88 -7.35 -11.01 -8.08
N ASP A 89 -6.62 -11.79 -8.88
CA ASP A 89 -5.59 -11.27 -9.80
C ASP A 89 -6.15 -10.23 -10.80
N GLU A 90 -7.37 -10.45 -11.32
CA GLU A 90 -8.00 -9.53 -12.26
C GLU A 90 -8.45 -8.20 -11.62
N TRP A 91 -8.62 -8.19 -10.28
CA TRP A 91 -9.04 -7.00 -9.55
C TRP A 91 -8.02 -5.87 -9.70
N PHE A 92 -6.72 -6.16 -9.72
CA PHE A 92 -5.67 -5.14 -9.86
C PHE A 92 -5.79 -4.39 -11.20
N THR A 93 -5.89 -5.13 -12.30
CA THR A 93 -6.06 -4.54 -13.64
C THR A 93 -7.39 -3.79 -13.74
N ARG A 94 -8.49 -4.38 -13.27
CA ARG A 94 -9.80 -3.71 -13.31
C ARG A 94 -9.77 -2.39 -12.52
N SER A 95 -9.14 -2.39 -11.35
CA SER A 95 -9.11 -1.23 -10.47
C SER A 95 -8.17 -0.12 -10.95
N ALA A 96 -7.06 -0.48 -11.58
CA ALA A 96 -6.06 0.49 -12.03
C ALA A 96 -6.10 0.82 -13.53
N CYS A 97 -6.92 0.15 -14.34
CA CYS A 97 -6.98 0.39 -15.79
C CYS A 97 -8.38 0.68 -16.34
N HIS A 98 -9.45 0.45 -15.57
CA HIS A 98 -10.81 0.73 -16.03
C HIS A 98 -11.17 2.21 -15.82
N SER A 99 -11.47 2.94 -16.91
CA SER A 99 -11.58 4.41 -16.86
C SER A 99 -12.54 4.96 -15.81
N PRO A 100 -13.80 4.47 -15.71
CA PRO A 100 -14.73 4.86 -14.64
C PRO A 100 -14.17 4.64 -13.23
N THR A 101 -13.52 3.49 -13.01
CA THR A 101 -13.02 3.11 -11.68
C THR A 101 -11.87 4.00 -11.26
N VAL A 102 -10.87 4.17 -12.14
CA VAL A 102 -9.71 5.04 -11.86
C VAL A 102 -10.17 6.49 -11.67
N SER A 103 -11.09 6.96 -12.50
CA SER A 103 -11.64 8.32 -12.41
C SER A 103 -12.30 8.61 -11.05
N ALA A 104 -13.09 7.66 -10.51
CA ALA A 104 -13.69 7.79 -9.19
C ALA A 104 -12.66 7.68 -8.05
N LEU A 105 -11.67 6.79 -8.17
CA LEU A 105 -10.60 6.64 -7.20
C LEU A 105 -9.68 7.87 -7.13
N LEU A 106 -9.47 8.55 -8.27
CA LEU A 106 -8.64 9.75 -8.37
C LEU A 106 -9.39 11.08 -8.17
N ASP A 107 -10.72 11.04 -8.05
CA ASP A 107 -11.60 12.22 -8.02
C ASP A 107 -11.36 13.20 -9.20
N ARG A 108 -11.03 12.66 -10.38
CA ARG A 108 -10.74 13.47 -11.59
C ARG A 108 -10.92 12.66 -12.88
N PRO A 109 -11.11 13.32 -14.03
CA PRO A 109 -11.17 12.64 -15.32
C PRO A 109 -9.94 11.78 -15.58
N TRP A 110 -10.15 10.57 -16.10
CA TRP A 110 -9.07 9.66 -16.47
C TRP A 110 -9.50 8.77 -17.64
N GLY A 111 -8.59 8.57 -18.60
CA GLY A 111 -8.86 7.77 -19.79
C GLY A 111 -10.04 8.33 -20.60
N THR A 112 -11.08 7.52 -20.74
CA THR A 112 -12.32 7.88 -21.45
C THR A 112 -13.45 8.35 -20.53
N SER A 113 -13.20 8.51 -19.23
CA SER A 113 -14.19 8.98 -18.25
C SER A 113 -14.04 10.48 -18.00
N ASP A 114 -15.16 11.19 -18.02
CA ASP A 114 -15.22 12.64 -17.81
C ASP A 114 -15.12 13.07 -16.32
N GLY A 115 -14.89 12.13 -15.40
CA GLY A 115 -14.92 12.43 -13.96
C GLY A 115 -16.30 12.24 -13.34
N TYR A 116 -16.34 12.42 -12.01
CA TYR A 116 -17.55 12.41 -11.21
C TYR A 116 -17.59 13.67 -10.33
N SER A 117 -18.76 14.00 -9.79
CA SER A 117 -18.79 14.93 -8.65
C SER A 117 -18.14 14.27 -7.43
N ALA A 118 -17.59 15.07 -6.52
CA ALA A 118 -16.94 14.57 -5.30
C ALA A 118 -17.87 13.66 -4.46
N GLU A 119 -19.17 13.95 -4.44
CA GLU A 119 -20.17 13.11 -3.76
C GLU A 119 -20.31 11.73 -4.41
N VAL A 120 -20.41 11.69 -5.75
CA VAL A 120 -20.52 10.43 -6.50
C VAL A 120 -19.22 9.63 -6.42
N ALA A 121 -18.06 10.29 -6.47
CA ALA A 121 -16.76 9.66 -6.28
C ALA A 121 -16.66 9.03 -4.87
N LEU A 122 -17.07 9.75 -3.82
CA LEU A 122 -17.06 9.22 -2.45
C LEU A 122 -18.00 8.01 -2.29
N GLU A 123 -19.22 8.08 -2.84
CA GLU A 123 -20.15 6.93 -2.82
C GLU A 123 -19.59 5.73 -3.59
N PHE A 124 -18.92 5.97 -4.73
CA PHE A 124 -18.22 4.91 -5.44
C PHE A 124 -17.13 4.28 -4.57
N ARG A 125 -16.30 5.08 -3.89
CA ARG A 125 -15.21 4.57 -3.03
C ARG A 125 -15.75 3.77 -1.84
N ARG A 126 -16.88 4.18 -1.26
CA ARG A 126 -17.61 3.38 -0.25
C ARG A 126 -18.08 2.04 -0.80
N ALA A 127 -18.69 2.03 -1.98
CA ALA A 127 -19.13 0.81 -2.63
C ALA A 127 -17.93 -0.10 -2.97
N TYR A 128 -16.84 0.47 -3.47
CA TYR A 128 -15.60 -0.21 -3.80
C TYR A 128 -14.98 -0.89 -2.56
N VAL A 129 -14.94 -0.19 -1.43
CA VAL A 129 -14.51 -0.75 -0.14
C VAL A 129 -15.38 -1.93 0.28
N ALA A 130 -16.71 -1.75 0.22
CA ALA A 130 -17.66 -2.78 0.65
C ALA A 130 -17.63 -4.03 -0.25
N GLU A 131 -17.42 -3.87 -1.55
CA GLU A 131 -17.43 -4.95 -2.52
C GLU A 131 -16.11 -5.73 -2.58
N PHE A 132 -14.96 -5.05 -2.45
CA PHE A 132 -13.66 -5.69 -2.69
C PHE A 132 -12.74 -5.71 -1.46
N VAL A 133 -12.63 -4.59 -0.75
CA VAL A 133 -11.60 -4.43 0.30
C VAL A 133 -12.01 -5.16 1.59
N LEU A 134 -13.22 -4.94 2.07
CA LEU A 134 -13.70 -5.59 3.30
C LEU A 134 -13.78 -7.12 3.20
N PRO A 135 -14.25 -7.72 2.08
CA PRO A 135 -14.19 -9.17 1.91
C PRO A 135 -12.77 -9.73 1.97
N ALA A 136 -11.80 -9.07 1.31
CA ALA A 136 -10.40 -9.49 1.33
C ALA A 136 -9.81 -9.44 2.76
N PHE A 137 -10.10 -8.38 3.53
CA PHE A 137 -9.68 -8.29 4.93
C PHE A 137 -10.32 -9.35 5.81
N HIS A 138 -11.59 -9.65 5.60
CA HIS A 138 -12.27 -10.72 6.32
C HIS A 138 -11.65 -12.10 6.04
N GLU A 139 -11.33 -12.41 4.78
CA GLU A 139 -10.62 -13.65 4.45
C GLU A 139 -9.19 -13.66 5.00
N ALA A 140 -8.49 -12.53 4.98
CA ALA A 140 -7.16 -12.40 5.58
C ALA A 140 -7.19 -12.75 7.08
N LEU A 141 -8.16 -12.19 7.82
CA LEU A 141 -8.34 -12.48 9.25
C LEU A 141 -8.72 -13.95 9.50
N LYS A 142 -9.48 -14.59 8.60
CA LYS A 142 -9.76 -16.04 8.68
C LYS A 142 -8.49 -16.87 8.51
N VAL A 143 -7.68 -16.58 7.49
CA VAL A 143 -6.39 -17.26 7.26
C VAL A 143 -5.48 -17.06 8.49
N PHE A 144 -5.41 -15.82 8.97
CA PHE A 144 -4.58 -15.45 10.11
C PHE A 144 -4.99 -16.16 11.40
N ARG A 145 -6.30 -16.32 11.64
CA ARG A 145 -6.83 -17.05 12.81
C ARG A 145 -6.27 -18.47 12.92
N TRP A 146 -6.04 -19.15 11.80
CA TRP A 146 -5.52 -20.53 11.78
C TRP A 146 -3.99 -20.59 11.75
N ALA A 147 -3.32 -19.61 11.16
CA ALA A 147 -1.85 -19.54 11.09
C ALA A 147 -1.20 -19.00 12.38
N ALA A 148 -1.96 -18.38 13.28
CA ALA A 148 -1.49 -17.76 14.52
C ALA A 148 -1.31 -18.74 15.71
N VAL A 149 -1.02 -20.01 15.45
CA VAL A 149 -0.82 -21.03 16.49
C VAL A 149 0.59 -20.93 17.13
N ALA A 150 1.55 -20.29 16.46
CA ALA A 150 2.97 -20.39 16.81
C ALA A 150 3.43 -19.70 18.12
N ARG A 151 2.59 -18.91 18.82
CA ARG A 151 2.99 -18.25 20.08
C ARG A 151 2.60 -19.02 21.35
N VAL A 152 1.72 -20.01 21.25
CA VAL A 152 1.25 -20.72 22.46
C VAL A 152 2.33 -21.65 23.02
N GLU A 153 3.29 -22.11 22.20
CA GLU A 153 4.34 -23.05 22.65
C GLU A 153 5.54 -22.39 23.38
N HIS A 154 5.56 -21.06 23.55
CA HIS A 154 6.67 -20.36 24.22
C HIS A 154 6.25 -19.52 25.44
N LEU A 155 4.99 -19.62 25.85
CA LEU A 155 4.48 -18.96 27.06
C LEU A 155 4.12 -19.94 28.19
N ASP A 156 4.33 -21.24 27.98
CA ASP A 156 4.18 -22.28 29.02
C ASP A 156 5.41 -22.39 29.94
N ASP A 157 6.47 -21.62 29.69
CA ASP A 157 7.58 -21.47 30.64
C ASP A 157 7.44 -20.15 31.40
N GLU A 158 7.32 -20.27 32.72
CA GLU A 158 7.26 -19.25 33.76
C GLU A 158 8.30 -18.12 33.61
N ASN A 159 8.07 -17.16 32.70
CA ASN A 159 8.89 -15.97 32.56
C ASN A 159 8.16 -14.76 33.15
N GLU A 160 8.41 -14.49 34.44
CA GLU A 160 8.05 -13.23 35.12
C GLU A 160 8.71 -12.00 34.47
N ASP A 161 9.67 -12.20 33.56
CA ASP A 161 10.37 -11.16 32.80
C ASP A 161 9.80 -10.91 31.38
N ALA A 162 8.61 -11.45 31.05
CA ALA A 162 7.95 -11.18 29.77
C ALA A 162 7.63 -9.68 29.64
N LYS A 163 8.47 -8.97 28.87
CA LYS A 163 8.30 -7.53 28.60
C LYS A 163 6.89 -7.26 28.06
N PRO A 164 6.23 -6.16 28.49
CA PRO A 164 4.92 -5.79 27.97
C PRO A 164 4.95 -5.72 26.44
N VAL A 165 4.01 -6.41 25.80
CA VAL A 165 3.82 -6.29 24.35
C VAL A 165 3.48 -4.84 24.05
N GLU A 166 4.27 -4.17 23.21
CA GLU A 166 3.98 -2.79 22.82
C GLU A 166 2.59 -2.69 22.19
N SER A 167 1.94 -1.53 22.34
CA SER A 167 0.66 -1.23 21.70
C SER A 167 0.71 -1.58 20.20
N PRO A 168 -0.35 -2.17 19.62
CA PRO A 168 -0.36 -2.59 18.21
C PRO A 168 0.21 -1.55 17.24
N ASP A 169 -0.09 -0.26 17.44
CA ASP A 169 0.40 0.84 16.59
C ASP A 169 1.91 1.07 16.60
N ARG A 170 2.63 0.51 17.58
CA ARG A 170 4.10 0.59 17.69
C ARG A 170 4.80 -0.65 17.11
N GLN A 171 4.04 -1.70 16.78
CA GLN A 171 4.60 -2.86 16.11
C GLN A 171 5.01 -2.50 14.68
N GLN A 172 6.23 -2.86 14.29
CA GLN A 172 6.80 -2.48 12.99
C GLN A 172 6.21 -3.31 11.85
N PHE A 173 6.05 -4.62 12.07
CA PHE A 173 5.75 -5.55 10.97
C PHE A 173 4.25 -5.81 10.80
N PRO A 174 3.76 -5.99 9.55
CA PRO A 174 2.40 -6.43 9.28
C PRO A 174 2.09 -7.70 10.07
N ALA A 175 1.02 -7.65 10.85
CA ALA A 175 0.60 -8.73 11.73
C ALA A 175 1.72 -9.30 12.65
N MET A 176 2.72 -8.47 13.00
CA MET A 176 3.92 -8.87 13.76
C MET A 176 4.74 -9.99 13.08
N ARG A 177 4.73 -10.09 11.74
CA ARG A 177 5.52 -11.09 11.00
C ARG A 177 6.61 -10.39 10.19
N PRO A 178 7.88 -10.43 10.64
CA PRO A 178 8.98 -9.76 9.95
C PRO A 178 9.11 -10.13 8.48
N GLU A 179 8.82 -11.39 8.13
CA GLU A 179 8.91 -11.85 6.74
C GLU A 179 7.89 -11.12 5.84
N LEU A 180 6.71 -10.77 6.36
CA LEU A 180 5.74 -9.94 5.63
C LEU A 180 6.22 -8.50 5.47
N GLY A 181 6.93 -7.96 6.46
CA GLY A 181 7.58 -6.64 6.36
C GLY A 181 8.67 -6.63 5.30
N GLU A 182 9.60 -7.59 5.34
CA GLU A 182 10.64 -7.74 4.32
C GLU A 182 10.07 -7.96 2.91
N LEU A 183 8.97 -8.69 2.81
CA LEU A 183 8.25 -8.85 1.54
C LEU A 183 7.70 -7.51 1.06
N ASN A 184 7.05 -6.73 1.94
CA ASN A 184 6.51 -5.42 1.61
C ASN A 184 7.61 -4.49 1.07
N ASP A 185 8.73 -4.36 1.79
CA ASP A 185 9.84 -3.49 1.40
C ASP A 185 10.42 -3.86 0.03
N ARG A 186 10.57 -5.17 -0.25
CA ARG A 186 11.05 -5.65 -1.55
C ARG A 186 10.05 -5.37 -2.67
N GLN A 187 8.76 -5.50 -2.38
CA GLN A 187 7.69 -5.24 -3.35
C GLN A 187 7.56 -3.74 -3.64
N GLU A 188 7.63 -2.89 -2.61
CA GLU A 188 7.65 -1.44 -2.72
C GLU A 188 8.81 -0.99 -3.61
N TRP A 189 10.03 -1.46 -3.32
CA TRP A 189 11.21 -1.17 -4.14
C TRP A 189 11.01 -1.61 -5.60
N ALA A 190 10.57 -2.85 -5.82
CA ALA A 190 10.41 -3.39 -7.17
C ALA A 190 9.32 -2.67 -7.98
N LEU A 191 8.22 -2.26 -7.33
CA LEU A 191 7.19 -1.42 -7.94
C LEU A 191 7.74 -0.02 -8.25
N GLY A 192 8.43 0.60 -7.29
CA GLY A 192 9.00 1.93 -7.43
C GLY A 192 9.94 2.04 -8.64
N GLU A 193 10.86 1.10 -8.78
CA GLU A 193 11.79 1.01 -9.92
C GLU A 193 11.04 0.88 -11.26
N LEU A 194 10.03 0.01 -11.32
CA LEU A 194 9.22 -0.16 -12.52
C LEU A 194 8.47 1.13 -12.87
N LEU A 195 7.90 1.84 -11.89
CA LEU A 195 7.12 3.05 -12.15
C LEU A 195 8.00 4.22 -12.59
N ASP A 196 9.20 4.33 -11.99
CA ASP A 196 10.23 5.27 -12.42
C ASP A 196 10.71 4.97 -13.84
N GLY A 197 10.83 3.69 -14.19
CA GLY A 197 11.38 3.27 -15.47
C GLY A 197 12.89 3.17 -15.42
N PHE A 198 13.42 2.36 -16.35
CA PHE A 198 14.82 1.95 -16.34
C PHE A 198 15.67 2.86 -17.22
N ASP A 199 16.91 3.13 -16.80
CA ASP A 199 17.84 3.94 -17.59
C ASP A 199 18.25 3.23 -18.89
N ASP A 200 18.40 1.90 -18.83
CA ASP A 200 18.78 1.06 -19.95
C ASP A 200 18.26 -0.38 -19.84
N ALA A 201 18.61 -1.19 -20.83
CA ALA A 201 18.18 -2.58 -20.92
C ALA A 201 18.90 -3.48 -19.90
N GLU A 202 20.12 -3.13 -19.47
CA GLU A 202 20.82 -3.84 -18.39
C GLU A 202 20.11 -3.65 -17.05
N ALA A 203 19.68 -2.43 -16.72
CA ALA A 203 18.89 -2.12 -15.53
C ALA A 203 17.58 -2.92 -15.49
N LEU A 204 16.88 -3.05 -16.62
CA LEU A 204 15.69 -3.91 -16.74
C LEU A 204 16.00 -5.39 -16.42
N LEU A 205 17.16 -5.91 -16.84
CA LEU A 205 17.55 -7.30 -16.56
C LEU A 205 17.88 -7.51 -15.07
N VAL A 206 18.58 -6.57 -14.45
CA VAL A 206 18.90 -6.60 -13.02
C VAL A 206 17.62 -6.54 -12.18
N TRP A 207 16.73 -5.60 -12.50
CA TRP A 207 15.40 -5.52 -11.90
C TRP A 207 14.60 -6.82 -12.11
N GLY A 208 14.67 -7.41 -13.30
CA GLY A 208 14.02 -8.69 -13.61
C GLY A 208 14.45 -9.85 -12.70
N HIS A 209 15.72 -9.86 -12.28
CA HIS A 209 16.20 -10.82 -11.27
C HIS A 209 15.65 -10.50 -9.88
N GLN A 210 15.68 -9.23 -9.47
CA GLN A 210 15.23 -8.80 -8.14
C GLN A 210 13.72 -8.95 -7.95
N VAL A 211 12.92 -8.66 -8.97
CA VAL A 211 11.46 -8.80 -8.92
C VAL A 211 11.03 -10.25 -8.76
N THR A 212 11.81 -11.20 -9.30
CA THR A 212 11.58 -12.63 -9.08
C THR A 212 11.71 -12.98 -7.59
N ALA A 213 12.66 -12.37 -6.88
CA ALA A 213 12.78 -12.54 -5.43
C ALA A 213 11.66 -11.80 -4.68
N ALA A 214 11.32 -10.57 -5.09
CA ALA A 214 10.25 -9.78 -4.47
C ALA A 214 8.85 -10.41 -4.62
N SER A 215 8.64 -11.21 -5.66
CA SER A 215 7.40 -11.96 -5.88
C SER A 215 7.47 -13.40 -5.37
N TYR A 216 8.52 -13.85 -4.67
CA TYR A 216 8.70 -15.26 -4.29
C TYR A 216 8.59 -16.24 -5.49
N ALA A 217 9.09 -15.82 -6.65
CA ALA A 217 8.97 -16.52 -7.94
C ALA A 217 7.53 -16.74 -8.46
N GLU A 218 6.54 -16.04 -7.91
CA GLU A 218 5.16 -16.06 -8.40
C GLU A 218 4.96 -15.28 -9.71
N ILE A 219 5.88 -14.37 -10.05
CA ILE A 219 5.88 -13.76 -11.39
C ILE A 219 6.37 -14.77 -12.41
N ASP A 220 5.58 -14.98 -13.46
CA ASP A 220 5.97 -15.94 -14.49
C ASP A 220 7.25 -15.47 -15.20
N SER A 221 8.23 -16.37 -15.31
CA SER A 221 9.54 -16.06 -15.90
C SER A 221 9.45 -15.54 -17.35
N SER A 222 8.43 -15.96 -18.11
CA SER A 222 8.19 -15.46 -19.47
C SER A 222 7.72 -14.00 -19.46
N THR A 223 7.08 -13.54 -18.38
CA THR A 223 6.56 -12.17 -18.29
C THR A 223 7.68 -11.14 -18.30
N VAL A 224 8.71 -11.36 -17.49
CA VAL A 224 9.89 -10.48 -17.41
C VAL A 224 10.76 -10.63 -18.67
N THR A 225 11.04 -11.86 -19.09
CA THR A 225 11.91 -12.10 -20.25
C THR A 225 11.28 -11.61 -21.56
N ARG A 226 9.97 -11.76 -21.76
CA ARG A 226 9.27 -11.22 -22.93
C ARG A 226 9.32 -9.71 -22.98
N ALA A 227 9.17 -9.02 -21.85
CA ALA A 227 9.26 -7.56 -21.80
C ALA A 227 10.62 -7.06 -22.32
N TYR A 228 11.70 -7.82 -22.10
CA TYR A 228 13.01 -7.53 -22.66
C TYR A 228 13.08 -7.76 -24.18
N PHE A 229 12.54 -8.87 -24.70
CA PHE A 229 12.62 -9.19 -26.13
C PHE A 229 11.63 -8.40 -27.00
N GLU A 230 10.48 -8.02 -26.45
CA GLU A 230 9.45 -7.26 -27.15
C GLU A 230 9.84 -5.78 -27.19
N ARG A 231 10.51 -5.38 -28.28
CA ARG A 231 11.04 -4.02 -28.48
C ARG A 231 10.07 -2.89 -28.08
N PRO A 232 8.78 -2.88 -28.46
CA PRO A 232 7.87 -1.81 -28.06
C PRO A 232 7.63 -1.74 -26.55
N ILE A 233 7.62 -2.89 -25.85
CA ILE A 233 7.49 -2.92 -24.39
C ILE A 233 8.78 -2.37 -23.78
N ARG A 234 9.94 -2.88 -24.21
CA ARG A 234 11.24 -2.42 -23.69
C ARG A 234 11.44 -0.92 -23.87
N GLU A 235 11.07 -0.36 -25.02
CA GLU A 235 11.15 1.08 -25.29
C GLU A 235 10.30 1.92 -24.31
N HIS A 236 9.16 1.40 -23.86
CA HIS A 236 8.33 2.08 -22.86
C HIS A 236 8.82 1.86 -21.42
N LEU A 237 9.35 0.67 -21.10
CA LEU A 237 9.92 0.38 -19.79
C LEU A 237 11.22 1.17 -19.54
N CYS A 238 12.04 1.35 -20.58
CA CYS A 238 13.28 2.16 -20.55
C CYS A 238 13.07 3.59 -21.08
N GLY A 239 11.81 4.01 -21.22
CA GLY A 239 11.46 5.31 -21.75
C GLY A 239 11.63 6.42 -20.70
N PRO A 240 11.85 7.68 -21.11
CA PRO A 240 12.01 8.80 -20.19
C PRO A 240 10.89 8.91 -19.14
N ARG A 241 11.23 9.40 -17.94
CA ARG A 241 10.29 9.56 -16.82
C ARG A 241 9.11 10.50 -17.14
N ASP A 242 9.37 11.53 -17.92
CA ASP A 242 8.41 12.54 -18.33
C ASP A 242 7.50 12.11 -19.50
N ASP A 243 7.86 11.05 -20.24
CA ASP A 243 7.01 10.48 -21.30
C ASP A 243 5.73 9.88 -20.71
N ALA A 244 4.60 10.53 -20.99
CA ALA A 244 3.28 10.13 -20.53
C ALA A 244 2.86 8.74 -21.02
N ARG A 245 3.26 8.33 -22.24
CA ARG A 245 2.95 7.02 -22.78
C ARG A 245 3.79 5.94 -22.13
N ALA A 246 5.08 6.21 -21.93
CA ALA A 246 5.98 5.31 -21.20
C ALA A 246 5.47 5.08 -19.76
N ARG A 247 5.15 6.17 -19.03
CA ARG A 247 4.54 6.10 -17.70
C ARG A 247 3.25 5.30 -17.68
N PHE A 248 2.31 5.58 -18.60
CA PHE A 248 1.05 4.83 -18.69
C PHE A 248 1.28 3.33 -18.92
N MET A 249 2.26 2.97 -19.75
CA MET A 249 2.62 1.58 -20.02
C MET A 249 3.22 0.90 -18.79
N ARG A 250 4.12 1.57 -18.05
CA ARG A 250 4.71 1.03 -16.81
C ARG A 250 3.66 0.79 -15.73
N GLU A 251 2.80 1.77 -15.50
CA GLU A 251 1.66 1.66 -14.56
C GLU A 251 0.69 0.52 -14.97
N SER A 252 0.38 0.39 -16.26
CA SER A 252 -0.52 -0.67 -16.74
C SER A 252 0.13 -2.05 -16.68
N TRP A 253 1.44 -2.13 -16.89
CA TRP A 253 2.21 -3.36 -16.75
C TRP A 253 2.25 -3.81 -15.28
N ALA A 254 2.47 -2.86 -14.36
CA ALA A 254 2.43 -3.12 -12.92
C ALA A 254 1.08 -3.73 -12.48
N ALA A 255 -0.02 -3.08 -12.87
CA ALA A 255 -1.38 -3.56 -12.56
C ALA A 255 -1.72 -4.94 -13.14
N LYS A 256 -1.13 -5.28 -14.29
CA LYS A 256 -1.44 -6.52 -15.01
C LYS A 256 -0.60 -7.70 -14.60
N TYR A 257 0.66 -7.47 -14.26
CA TYR A 257 1.65 -8.53 -14.10
C TYR A 257 2.30 -8.53 -12.73
N LEU A 258 2.64 -7.34 -12.23
CA LEU A 258 3.41 -7.20 -11.00
C LEU A 258 2.54 -7.39 -9.76
N LEU A 259 1.51 -6.57 -9.59
CA LEU A 259 0.66 -6.60 -8.40
C LEU A 259 -0.05 -7.95 -8.18
N PRO A 260 -0.56 -8.64 -9.23
CA PRO A 260 -1.08 -9.99 -9.07
C PRO A 260 -0.03 -11.00 -8.57
N SER A 261 1.23 -10.86 -8.99
CA SER A 261 2.32 -11.73 -8.50
C SER A 261 2.68 -11.43 -7.05
N PHE A 262 2.65 -10.16 -6.65
CA PHE A 262 2.87 -9.74 -5.27
C PHE A 262 1.78 -10.24 -4.33
N ASN A 263 0.53 -10.21 -4.79
CA ASN A 263 -0.62 -10.78 -4.08
C ASN A 263 -0.46 -12.29 -3.85
N ARG A 264 -0.06 -13.05 -4.87
CA ARG A 264 0.24 -14.48 -4.71
C ARG A 264 1.42 -14.73 -3.76
N ALA A 265 2.45 -13.89 -3.81
CA ALA A 265 3.58 -13.98 -2.89
C ALA A 265 3.14 -13.78 -1.43
N ALA A 266 2.28 -12.79 -1.19
CA ALA A 266 1.69 -12.55 0.13
C ALA A 266 0.84 -13.73 0.60
N ALA A 267 0.01 -14.32 -0.27
CA ALA A 267 -0.78 -15.52 0.06
C ALA A 267 0.12 -16.72 0.42
N ALA A 268 1.18 -16.96 -0.35
CA ALA A 268 2.12 -18.05 -0.12
C ALA A 268 2.89 -17.87 1.20
N LEU A 269 3.31 -16.65 1.51
CA LEU A 269 4.07 -16.34 2.72
C LEU A 269 3.20 -16.33 3.97
N ALA A 270 1.97 -15.80 3.90
CA ALA A 270 1.05 -15.71 5.03
C ALA A 270 0.78 -17.07 5.71
N GLN A 271 0.80 -18.16 4.94
CA GLN A 271 0.61 -19.52 5.47
C GLN A 271 1.83 -20.09 6.22
N ARG A 272 3.01 -19.50 6.04
CA ARG A 272 4.30 -20.04 6.52
C ARG A 272 5.07 -19.13 7.46
N ALA A 273 4.78 -17.82 7.42
CA ALA A 273 5.45 -16.80 8.21
C ALA A 273 5.25 -17.02 9.72
N THR A 274 6.21 -16.58 10.52
CA THR A 274 6.21 -16.72 11.99
C THR A 274 6.06 -15.36 12.66
N GLU A 275 5.33 -15.32 13.78
CA GLU A 275 5.11 -14.07 14.54
C GLU A 275 6.30 -13.75 15.46
N VAL A 276 6.81 -12.52 15.37
CA VAL A 276 7.88 -11.98 16.22
C VAL A 276 7.48 -10.59 16.70
N ALA A 277 7.51 -10.35 18.00
CA ALA A 277 7.28 -9.00 18.54
C ALA A 277 8.49 -8.11 18.25
N SER A 278 8.28 -6.89 17.72
CA SER A 278 9.35 -5.91 17.69
C SER A 278 9.58 -5.43 19.12
N THR A 279 10.81 -5.61 19.63
CA THR A 279 11.23 -4.94 20.86
C THR A 279 11.75 -3.57 20.43
N GLY A 280 11.04 -2.50 20.77
CA GLY A 280 11.54 -1.15 20.55
C GLY A 280 12.77 -0.93 21.40
N ASP A 281 13.96 -1.06 20.81
CA ASP A 281 15.18 -0.49 21.37
C ASP A 281 15.67 0.66 20.49
N PRO A 282 15.24 1.90 20.76
CA PRO A 282 15.83 3.07 20.17
C PRO A 282 17.13 3.38 20.94
N GLY A 283 18.21 2.68 20.60
CA GLY A 283 19.57 3.08 20.95
C GLY A 283 20.35 2.10 21.81
N HIS A 284 21.16 1.26 21.16
CA HIS A 284 22.42 0.81 21.75
C HIS A 284 23.58 1.34 20.91
N GLU A 285 24.09 2.50 21.32
CA GLU A 285 25.41 2.99 20.94
C GLU A 285 26.49 1.98 21.38
N GLY A 286 27.51 1.85 20.52
CA GLY A 286 28.79 1.16 20.70
C GLY A 286 29.12 0.52 22.05
N GLY A 287 29.05 -0.81 22.09
CA GLY A 287 29.68 -1.63 23.12
C GLY A 287 30.99 -2.23 22.62
N SER A 288 32.11 -1.58 22.96
CA SER A 288 33.49 -2.03 22.77
C SER A 288 33.69 -3.49 23.19
N GLY A 289 34.42 -4.24 22.38
CA GLY A 289 34.88 -5.58 22.72
C GLY A 289 35.72 -5.60 24.00
N SER A 290 35.47 -6.60 24.83
CA SER A 290 36.44 -7.13 25.78
C SER A 290 36.40 -8.64 25.66
N ILE A 291 37.45 -9.18 25.06
CA ILE A 291 37.81 -10.59 25.09
C ILE A 291 38.37 -10.87 26.50
N SER A 292 37.96 -11.98 27.10
CA SER A 292 38.68 -12.66 28.18
C SER A 292 38.99 -14.08 27.73
#